data_AF-A0A7S0RC01-F1
#
_entry.id   AF-A0A7S0RC01-F1
#
_cell.length_a   1.000
_cell.length_b   1.000
_cell.length_c   1.000
_cell.angle_alpha   90.00
_cell.angle_beta   90.00
_cell.angle_gamma   90.00
#
_symmetry.space_group_name_H-M   'P 1'
#
loop_
_entity.id
_entity.type
_entity.pdbx_description
1 polymer ?
#
loop_
_entity_poly.entity_id
_entity_poly.type
_entity_poly.pdbx_seq_one_letter_code
_entity_poly.pdbx_strand_id
1 'polypeptide(L)'
;MSQGALAPGLARKVKKVLETRIDNPELSSSLNELSNVCTENTVASRRALRSNIEKRGVKINEEFLQVAEAAQSALEAVEAQLEGLSNCCNRIGTALEASRASTGELVTETTKLKKELENSGKRAEMVGTFLQGYQLSNEEVLSLREGEVDDKFFVALEHVKEIHKNCKMLLRTHHQRAGLELMDVMAMHQETAYERLCRWVQAECRTLGDSDTPEVSPFLQKAAGTLRGRPVLFKYCAEEVASQRHNALFRRFIAALTRGGPGGMPRPMEIHSHDPRRFVGDMLAWLHQALASEHELMGALFGADATPAPASALQGEEEVWDIATILDRIFEGVCRPFKVRVEQVLTTVPGGLAPSLLLTFRISTLLKFYMATLQSVIKGEAALLQTVRECNGLAERTFYDVLKSKGDKLVRHPPAPSKELTPPAACASAVHQLAELLESPDVSMVQDDPTASFEPILNAVLDPLLAMCARSAELLREG
;
A
#
# COMPACT_ATOMS: atom_id res chain seq x y z
N MET A 1 -73.93 7.43 -163.41
CA MET A 1 -74.87 8.47 -162.92
C MET A 1 -74.23 9.16 -161.72
N SER A 2 -74.49 10.46 -161.53
CA SER A 2 -74.04 11.28 -160.39
C SER A 2 -74.74 10.88 -159.07
N GLN A 3 -74.30 11.22 -157.85
CA GLN A 3 -73.17 12.04 -157.35
C GLN A 3 -72.21 11.16 -156.50
N GLY A 4 -71.14 11.61 -155.82
CA GLY A 4 -70.57 12.94 -155.54
C GLY A 4 -69.10 12.83 -155.07
N ALA A 5 -68.59 13.70 -154.18
CA ALA A 5 -67.18 13.67 -153.75
C ALA A 5 -66.91 14.09 -152.29
N LEU A 6 -65.81 13.57 -151.71
CA LEU A 6 -65.10 14.10 -150.53
C LEU A 6 -63.63 13.61 -150.53
N ALA A 7 -62.69 14.50 -150.19
CA ALA A 7 -61.25 14.23 -150.36
C ALA A 7 -60.64 13.34 -149.25
N PRO A 8 -59.69 12.43 -149.57
CA PRO A 8 -59.25 11.35 -148.66
C PRO A 8 -58.53 11.81 -147.39
N GLY A 9 -58.04 13.05 -147.33
CA GLY A 9 -57.39 13.60 -146.13
C GLY A 9 -58.35 13.88 -144.95
N LEU A 10 -59.62 14.19 -145.23
CA LEU A 10 -60.58 14.56 -144.18
C LEU A 10 -61.09 13.33 -143.43
N ALA A 11 -61.43 12.26 -144.16
CA ALA A 11 -61.92 11.00 -143.62
C ALA A 11 -60.99 10.40 -142.55
N ARG A 12 -59.67 10.50 -142.75
CA ARG A 12 -58.66 9.96 -141.81
C ARG A 12 -58.59 10.73 -140.49
N LYS A 13 -58.80 12.05 -140.50
CA LYS A 13 -58.88 12.87 -139.27
C LYS A 13 -60.19 12.64 -138.53
N VAL A 14 -61.32 12.61 -139.25
CA VAL A 14 -62.65 12.33 -138.66
C VAL A 14 -62.68 10.95 -138.01
N LYS A 15 -62.12 9.92 -138.67
CA LYS A 15 -62.01 8.57 -138.09
C LYS A 15 -61.19 8.56 -136.79
N LYS A 16 -60.04 9.26 -136.75
CA LYS A 16 -59.19 9.33 -135.56
C LYS A 16 -59.85 10.06 -134.37
N VAL A 17 -60.72 11.03 -134.63
CA VAL A 17 -61.49 11.74 -133.58
C VAL A 17 -62.68 10.91 -133.08
N LEU A 18 -63.29 10.09 -133.94
CA LEU A 18 -64.35 9.14 -133.54
C LEU A 18 -63.79 7.90 -132.82
N GLU A 19 -62.53 7.52 -133.07
CA GLU A 19 -61.86 6.40 -132.40
C GLU A 19 -61.33 6.76 -130.99
N THR A 20 -61.20 8.04 -130.64
CA THR A 20 -60.88 8.48 -129.27
C THR A 20 -62.09 8.35 -128.34
N ARG A 21 -62.09 7.30 -127.50
CA ARG A 21 -63.11 7.09 -126.45
C ARG A 21 -63.03 8.21 -125.40
N ILE A 22 -64.13 8.93 -125.21
CA ILE A 22 -64.21 10.10 -124.32
C ILE A 22 -64.65 9.67 -122.90
N ASP A 23 -65.25 8.49 -122.76
CA ASP A 23 -65.96 8.03 -121.55
C ASP A 23 -65.08 7.36 -120.47
N ASN A 24 -63.77 7.67 -120.39
CA ASN A 24 -62.90 7.12 -119.34
C ASN A 24 -62.95 8.02 -118.09
N PRO A 25 -63.34 7.52 -116.90
CA PRO A 25 -63.39 8.31 -115.67
C PRO A 25 -62.05 8.93 -115.27
N GLU A 26 -60.92 8.23 -115.48
CA GLU A 26 -59.59 8.80 -115.22
C GLU A 26 -59.32 10.03 -116.10
N LEU A 27 -59.68 9.94 -117.38
CA LEU A 27 -59.58 11.05 -118.32
C LEU A 27 -60.46 12.22 -117.87
N SER A 28 -61.67 11.95 -117.37
CA SER A 28 -62.57 12.99 -116.84
C SER A 28 -62.02 13.66 -115.56
N SER A 29 -61.36 12.89 -114.68
CA SER A 29 -60.69 13.41 -113.48
C SER A 29 -59.49 14.28 -113.85
N SER A 30 -58.63 13.80 -114.74
CA SER A 30 -57.51 14.59 -115.30
C SER A 30 -58.00 15.86 -115.99
N LEU A 31 -59.11 15.79 -116.75
CA LEU A 31 -59.71 16.94 -117.41
C LEU A 31 -60.34 17.94 -116.42
N ASN A 32 -60.90 17.50 -115.29
CA ASN A 32 -61.35 18.38 -114.21
C ASN A 32 -60.17 19.10 -113.53
N GLU A 33 -59.07 18.40 -113.23
CA GLU A 33 -57.86 19.03 -112.71
C GLU A 33 -57.23 20.00 -113.71
N LEU A 34 -57.22 19.65 -115.01
CA LEU A 34 -56.81 20.54 -116.09
C LEU A 34 -57.74 21.75 -116.24
N SER A 35 -59.04 21.60 -116.01
CA SER A 35 -60.03 22.69 -116.03
C SER A 35 -59.73 23.73 -114.94
N ASN A 36 -59.27 23.29 -113.76
CA ASN A 36 -58.81 24.17 -112.69
C ASN A 36 -57.49 24.90 -113.03
N VAL A 37 -56.76 24.46 -114.07
CA VAL A 37 -55.47 25.04 -114.52
C VAL A 37 -55.62 25.92 -115.77
N CYS A 38 -56.69 25.76 -116.55
CA CYS A 38 -56.97 26.55 -117.75
C CYS A 38 -58.39 27.13 -117.76
N THR A 39 -58.54 28.26 -117.05
CA THR A 39 -59.78 29.05 -117.01
C THR A 39 -60.14 29.70 -118.35
N GLU A 40 -59.16 29.96 -119.23
CA GLU A 40 -59.39 30.53 -120.56
C GLU A 40 -58.68 29.76 -121.67
N ASN A 41 -59.42 29.47 -122.75
CA ASN A 41 -59.00 28.58 -123.84
C ASN A 41 -58.40 29.36 -125.03
N THR A 42 -57.32 30.10 -124.79
CA THR A 42 -56.60 30.89 -125.81
C THR A 42 -55.45 30.12 -126.47
N VAL A 43 -54.95 30.61 -127.61
CA VAL A 43 -53.81 29.98 -128.30
C VAL A 43 -52.53 30.03 -127.45
N ALA A 44 -52.40 31.04 -126.57
CA ALA A 44 -51.32 31.15 -125.61
C ALA A 44 -51.42 30.10 -124.49
N SER A 45 -52.60 29.92 -123.87
CA SER A 45 -52.77 28.96 -122.78
C SER A 45 -52.54 27.51 -123.23
N ARG A 46 -52.99 27.12 -124.44
CA ARG A 46 -52.70 25.78 -125.00
C ARG A 46 -51.21 25.51 -125.20
N ARG A 47 -50.41 26.52 -125.57
CA ARG A 47 -48.95 26.37 -125.71
C ARG A 47 -48.23 26.37 -124.35
N ALA A 48 -48.76 27.09 -123.37
CA ALA A 48 -48.20 27.19 -122.02
C ALA A 48 -48.61 26.04 -121.07
N LEU A 49 -49.69 25.31 -121.37
CA LEU A 49 -50.28 24.28 -120.50
C LEU A 49 -49.24 23.30 -119.95
N ARG A 50 -48.41 22.71 -120.82
CA ARG A 50 -47.35 21.77 -120.43
C ARG A 50 -46.36 22.40 -119.45
N SER A 51 -45.92 23.63 -119.72
CA SER A 51 -45.01 24.37 -118.84
C SER A 51 -45.64 24.69 -117.48
N ASN A 52 -46.94 24.99 -117.42
CA ASN A 52 -47.64 25.25 -116.15
C ASN A 52 -47.80 23.98 -115.30
N ILE A 53 -48.06 22.82 -115.93
CA ILE A 53 -48.12 21.54 -115.22
C ILE A 53 -46.74 21.13 -114.73
N GLU A 54 -45.70 21.21 -115.57
CA GLU A 54 -44.32 20.92 -115.20
C GLU A 54 -43.86 21.84 -114.05
N LYS A 55 -44.16 23.15 -114.09
CA LYS A 55 -43.89 24.09 -112.98
C LYS A 55 -44.63 23.74 -111.69
N ARG A 56 -45.88 23.27 -111.77
CA ARG A 56 -46.63 22.85 -110.57
C ARG A 56 -46.09 21.56 -109.97
N GLY A 57 -45.65 20.61 -110.81
CA GLY A 57 -44.95 19.40 -110.36
C GLY A 57 -43.62 19.72 -109.68
N VAL A 58 -42.84 20.65 -110.25
CA VAL A 58 -41.63 21.17 -109.60
C VAL A 58 -41.96 21.80 -108.24
N LYS A 59 -42.97 22.68 -108.16
CA LYS A 59 -43.37 23.33 -106.90
C LYS A 59 -43.78 22.34 -105.80
N ILE A 60 -44.52 21.29 -106.15
CA ILE A 60 -44.92 20.25 -105.18
C ILE A 60 -43.70 19.44 -104.69
N ASN A 61 -42.74 19.15 -105.59
CA ASN A 61 -41.50 18.47 -105.22
C ASN A 61 -40.58 19.37 -104.36
N GLU A 62 -40.54 20.68 -104.62
CA GLU A 62 -39.86 21.68 -103.78
C GLU A 62 -40.49 21.77 -102.38
N GLU A 63 -41.82 21.81 -102.29
CA GLU A 63 -42.56 21.79 -101.02
C GLU A 63 -42.30 20.49 -100.23
N PHE A 64 -42.25 19.33 -100.91
CA PHE A 64 -41.89 18.06 -100.28
C PHE A 64 -40.43 18.02 -99.81
N LEU A 65 -39.49 18.52 -100.61
CA LEU A 65 -38.07 18.59 -100.26
C LEU A 65 -37.85 19.46 -99.01
N GLN A 66 -38.51 20.63 -98.90
CA GLN A 66 -38.40 21.47 -97.70
C GLN A 66 -38.90 20.77 -96.43
N VAL A 67 -40.00 20.02 -96.51
CA VAL A 67 -40.53 19.28 -95.35
C VAL A 67 -39.62 18.09 -94.99
N ALA A 68 -39.07 17.39 -96.00
CA ALA A 68 -38.14 16.30 -95.81
C ALA A 68 -36.80 16.78 -95.22
N GLU A 69 -36.28 17.92 -95.67
CA GLU A 69 -35.06 18.57 -95.16
C GLU A 69 -35.22 18.98 -93.69
N ALA A 70 -36.36 19.56 -93.32
CA ALA A 70 -36.67 19.89 -91.93
C ALA A 70 -36.75 18.63 -91.03
N ALA A 71 -37.33 17.54 -91.54
CA ALA A 71 -37.39 16.27 -90.82
C ALA A 71 -36.01 15.59 -90.70
N GLN A 72 -35.20 15.63 -91.76
CA GLN A 72 -33.83 15.12 -91.75
C GLN A 72 -32.95 15.89 -90.76
N SER A 73 -32.98 17.23 -90.79
CA SER A 73 -32.20 18.06 -89.86
C SER A 73 -32.61 17.84 -88.40
N ALA A 74 -33.90 17.59 -88.13
CA ALA A 74 -34.36 17.19 -86.80
C ALA A 74 -33.84 15.79 -86.40
N LEU A 75 -33.74 14.85 -87.34
CA LEU A 75 -33.19 13.51 -87.09
C LEU A 75 -31.69 13.57 -86.80
N GLU A 76 -30.93 14.32 -87.61
CA GLU A 76 -29.49 14.57 -87.43
C GLU A 76 -29.20 15.25 -86.08
N ALA A 77 -30.05 16.19 -85.65
CA ALA A 77 -29.94 16.82 -84.33
C ALA A 77 -30.20 15.84 -83.18
N VAL A 78 -31.13 14.89 -83.34
CA VAL A 78 -31.38 13.81 -82.35
C VAL A 78 -30.21 12.82 -82.33
N GLU A 79 -29.68 12.43 -83.49
CA GLU A 79 -28.52 11.54 -83.61
C GLU A 79 -27.28 12.15 -82.94
N ALA A 80 -26.99 13.44 -83.20
CA ALA A 80 -25.91 14.17 -82.54
C ALA A 80 -26.09 14.28 -81.01
N GLN A 81 -27.32 14.43 -80.51
CA GLN A 81 -27.60 14.39 -79.07
C GLN A 81 -27.41 12.99 -78.49
N LEU A 82 -27.73 11.94 -79.25
CA LEU A 82 -27.63 10.54 -78.82
C LEU A 82 -26.17 10.05 -78.81
N GLU A 83 -25.36 10.46 -79.79
CA GLU A 83 -23.89 10.35 -79.73
C GLU A 83 -23.31 11.16 -78.57
N GLY A 84 -23.78 12.40 -78.36
CA GLY A 84 -23.36 13.23 -77.23
C GLY A 84 -23.64 12.58 -75.88
N LEU A 85 -24.81 11.96 -75.72
CA LEU A 85 -25.19 11.20 -74.53
C LEU A 85 -24.35 9.93 -74.36
N SER A 86 -24.18 9.15 -75.43
CA SER A 86 -23.33 7.94 -75.43
C SER A 86 -21.88 8.28 -75.02
N ASN A 87 -21.31 9.32 -75.60
CA ASN A 87 -19.98 9.83 -75.25
C ASN A 87 -19.91 10.34 -73.80
N CYS A 88 -20.97 10.97 -73.29
CA CYS A 88 -21.06 11.38 -71.88
C CYS A 88 -21.11 10.16 -70.94
N CYS A 89 -21.95 9.16 -71.23
CA CYS A 89 -22.01 7.91 -70.49
C CYS A 89 -20.67 7.15 -70.48
N ASN A 90 -19.98 7.08 -71.62
CA ASN A 90 -18.64 6.46 -71.72
C ASN A 90 -17.59 7.23 -70.91
N ARG A 91 -17.64 8.58 -70.90
CA ARG A 91 -16.76 9.42 -70.07
C ARG A 91 -17.05 9.28 -68.58
N ILE A 92 -18.31 9.17 -68.18
CA ILE A 92 -18.71 8.93 -66.79
C ILE A 92 -18.29 7.52 -66.36
N GLY A 93 -18.49 6.51 -67.21
CA GLY A 93 -18.07 5.13 -66.94
C GLY A 93 -16.56 4.99 -66.75
N THR A 94 -15.77 5.57 -67.64
CA THR A 94 -14.29 5.56 -67.54
C THR A 94 -13.78 6.36 -66.33
N ALA A 95 -14.37 7.52 -66.02
CA ALA A 95 -14.05 8.28 -64.81
C ALA A 95 -14.45 7.53 -63.52
N LEU A 96 -15.60 6.84 -63.51
CA LEU A 96 -16.06 6.06 -62.37
C LEU A 96 -15.20 4.81 -62.14
N GLU A 97 -14.82 4.09 -63.19
CA GLU A 97 -13.89 2.96 -63.12
C GLU A 97 -12.52 3.41 -62.60
N ALA A 98 -11.95 4.50 -63.13
CA ALA A 98 -10.69 5.06 -62.65
C ALA A 98 -10.76 5.52 -61.19
N SER A 99 -11.84 6.21 -60.82
CA SER A 99 -12.08 6.62 -59.42
C SER A 99 -12.25 5.42 -58.51
N ARG A 100 -12.92 4.35 -58.96
CA ARG A 100 -13.14 3.11 -58.20
C ARG A 100 -11.84 2.32 -58.01
N ALA A 101 -10.98 2.27 -59.03
CA ALA A 101 -9.65 1.66 -58.92
C ALA A 101 -8.79 2.40 -57.89
N SER A 102 -8.65 3.72 -58.02
CA SER A 102 -7.86 4.54 -57.09
C SER A 102 -8.44 4.54 -55.67
N THR A 103 -9.77 4.64 -55.51
CA THR A 103 -10.43 4.52 -54.20
C THR A 103 -10.25 3.13 -53.61
N GLY A 104 -10.29 2.07 -54.44
CA GLY A 104 -10.05 0.70 -54.00
C GLY A 104 -8.63 0.51 -53.47
N GLU A 105 -7.63 0.97 -54.20
CA GLU A 105 -6.22 0.97 -53.77
C GLU A 105 -6.05 1.74 -52.45
N LEU A 106 -6.56 2.97 -52.38
CA LEU A 106 -6.49 3.82 -51.17
C LEU A 106 -7.24 3.20 -49.97
N VAL A 107 -8.35 2.49 -50.18
CA VAL A 107 -9.05 1.72 -49.14
C VAL A 107 -8.22 0.50 -48.70
N THR A 108 -7.53 -0.20 -49.61
CA THR A 108 -6.62 -1.30 -49.22
C THR A 108 -5.41 -0.80 -48.45
N GLU A 109 -4.80 0.32 -48.85
CA GLU A 109 -3.73 0.99 -48.10
C GLU A 109 -4.23 1.43 -46.72
N THR A 110 -5.37 2.12 -46.64
CA THR A 110 -5.95 2.59 -45.38
C THR A 110 -6.31 1.45 -44.42
N THR A 111 -6.79 0.30 -44.94
CA THR A 111 -7.10 -0.87 -44.11
C THR A 111 -5.85 -1.62 -43.65
N LYS A 112 -4.79 -1.71 -44.47
CA LYS A 112 -3.46 -2.18 -44.01
C LYS A 112 -2.93 -1.28 -42.89
N LEU A 113 -2.86 0.03 -43.12
CA LEU A 113 -2.33 1.00 -42.15
C LEU A 113 -3.12 1.00 -40.83
N LYS A 114 -4.46 0.88 -40.88
CA LYS A 114 -5.27 0.70 -39.67
C LYS A 114 -4.91 -0.57 -38.89
N LYS A 115 -4.69 -1.70 -39.59
CA LYS A 115 -4.30 -2.97 -38.96
C LYS A 115 -2.88 -2.91 -38.39
N GLU A 116 -1.97 -2.22 -39.06
CA GLU A 116 -0.61 -1.98 -38.56
C GLU A 116 -0.60 -1.06 -37.33
N LEU A 117 -1.41 0.01 -37.34
CA LEU A 117 -1.61 0.88 -36.18
C LEU A 117 -2.19 0.12 -34.98
N GLU A 118 -3.21 -0.71 -35.19
CA GLU A 118 -3.80 -1.55 -34.13
C GLU A 118 -2.79 -2.55 -33.56
N ASN A 119 -2.01 -3.22 -34.43
CA ASN A 119 -0.95 -4.13 -34.00
C ASN A 119 0.19 -3.41 -33.27
N SER A 120 0.53 -2.19 -33.70
CA SER A 120 1.54 -1.35 -33.04
C SER A 120 1.07 -0.91 -31.66
N GLY A 121 -0.21 -0.49 -31.54
CA GLY A 121 -0.84 -0.16 -30.25
C GLY A 121 -0.81 -1.32 -29.27
N LYS A 122 -1.22 -2.53 -29.69
CA LYS A 122 -1.16 -3.74 -28.86
C LYS A 122 0.27 -4.11 -28.44
N ARG A 123 1.26 -3.89 -29.32
CA ARG A 123 2.68 -4.08 -28.97
C ARG A 123 3.17 -3.05 -27.96
N ALA A 124 2.79 -1.79 -28.11
CA ALA A 124 3.13 -0.73 -27.16
C ALA A 124 2.51 -0.98 -25.78
N GLU A 125 1.26 -1.46 -25.73
CA GLU A 125 0.58 -1.87 -24.49
C GLU A 125 1.31 -3.05 -23.82
N MET A 126 1.59 -4.14 -24.54
CA MET A 126 2.35 -5.29 -24.01
C MET A 126 3.75 -4.90 -23.52
N VAL A 127 4.46 -4.02 -24.23
CA VAL A 127 5.75 -3.49 -23.78
C VAL A 127 5.58 -2.61 -22.54
N GLY A 128 4.53 -1.79 -22.47
CA GLY A 128 4.21 -0.99 -21.28
C GLY A 128 3.98 -1.86 -20.04
N THR A 129 3.15 -2.89 -20.13
CA THR A 129 2.92 -3.84 -19.03
C THR A 129 4.19 -4.62 -18.66
N PHE A 130 5.01 -5.00 -19.65
CA PHE A 130 6.28 -5.68 -19.39
C PHE A 130 7.28 -4.76 -18.68
N LEU A 131 7.44 -3.52 -19.12
CA LEU A 131 8.31 -2.53 -18.47
C LEU A 131 7.85 -2.23 -17.05
N GLN A 132 6.54 -2.06 -16.81
CA GLN A 132 6.01 -1.89 -15.45
C GLN A 132 6.30 -3.10 -14.57
N GLY A 133 6.15 -4.35 -15.06
CA GLY A 133 6.36 -5.55 -14.24
C GLY A 133 7.82 -5.98 -14.04
N TYR A 134 8.77 -5.38 -14.76
CA TYR A 134 10.18 -5.80 -14.81
C TYR A 134 11.20 -4.65 -14.79
N GLN A 135 10.80 -3.38 -14.69
CA GLN A 135 11.73 -2.25 -14.63
C GLN A 135 11.23 -1.16 -13.67
N LEU A 136 12.12 -0.72 -12.78
CA LEU A 136 11.89 0.45 -11.94
C LEU A 136 11.96 1.73 -12.77
N SER A 137 11.05 2.66 -12.50
CA SER A 137 11.13 4.02 -13.03
C SER A 137 12.31 4.77 -12.41
N ASN A 138 12.79 5.82 -13.09
CA ASN A 138 13.86 6.66 -12.58
C ASN A 138 13.48 7.35 -11.25
N GLU A 139 12.19 7.67 -11.05
CA GLU A 139 11.68 8.26 -9.81
C GLU A 139 11.77 7.28 -8.63
N GLU A 140 11.44 6.00 -8.85
CA GLU A 140 11.59 4.95 -7.84
C GLU A 140 13.07 4.71 -7.49
N VAL A 141 13.95 4.64 -8.50
CA VAL A 141 15.40 4.52 -8.28
C VAL A 141 15.96 5.69 -7.47
N LEU A 142 15.51 6.92 -7.74
CA LEU A 142 15.89 8.12 -6.98
C LEU A 142 15.32 8.09 -5.56
N SER A 143 14.08 7.64 -5.35
CA SER A 143 13.51 7.52 -3.99
C SER A 143 14.29 6.51 -3.14
N LEU A 144 14.67 5.36 -3.71
CA LEU A 144 15.43 4.33 -3.01
C LEU A 144 16.86 4.80 -2.65
N ARG A 145 17.52 5.53 -3.55
CA ARG A 145 18.93 5.96 -3.38
C ARG A 145 19.10 7.27 -2.61
N GLU A 146 18.32 8.30 -2.92
CA GLU A 146 18.62 9.70 -2.55
C GLU A 146 17.45 10.46 -1.91
N GLY A 147 16.19 10.18 -2.25
CA GLY A 147 15.01 10.87 -1.68
C GLY A 147 14.64 10.43 -0.25
N GLU A 148 13.95 11.24 0.55
CA GLU A 148 13.63 10.93 1.97
C GLU A 148 12.86 9.60 2.15
N VAL A 149 12.89 9.03 3.36
CA VAL A 149 12.15 7.80 3.71
C VAL A 149 10.66 8.11 3.91
N ASP A 150 9.98 8.33 2.79
CA ASP A 150 8.55 8.63 2.70
C ASP A 150 7.73 7.41 2.24
N ASP A 151 6.43 7.59 2.00
CA ASP A 151 5.59 6.51 1.45
C ASP A 151 6.03 6.06 0.04
N LYS A 152 6.66 6.93 -0.76
CA LYS A 152 7.17 6.57 -2.09
C LYS A 152 8.36 5.62 -1.98
N PHE A 153 9.25 5.81 -1.00
CA PHE A 153 10.31 4.86 -0.69
C PHE A 153 9.74 3.47 -0.39
N PHE A 154 8.70 3.36 0.44
CA PHE A 154 8.08 2.07 0.77
C PHE A 154 7.38 1.43 -0.43
N VAL A 155 6.66 2.21 -1.24
CA VAL A 155 6.02 1.72 -2.48
C VAL A 155 7.07 1.22 -3.48
N ALA A 156 8.14 2.00 -3.71
CA ALA A 156 9.25 1.61 -4.57
C ALA A 156 9.92 0.32 -4.06
N LEU A 157 10.17 0.20 -2.75
CA LEU A 157 10.81 -0.98 -2.16
C LEU A 157 9.94 -2.24 -2.30
N GLU A 158 8.62 -2.12 -2.14
CA GLU A 158 7.71 -3.25 -2.38
C GLU A 158 7.66 -3.62 -3.87
N HIS A 159 7.69 -2.63 -4.77
CA HIS A 159 7.81 -2.88 -6.20
C HIS A 159 9.11 -3.61 -6.56
N VAL A 160 10.27 -3.28 -5.94
CA VAL A 160 11.51 -4.07 -6.13
C VAL A 160 11.33 -5.52 -5.69
N LYS A 161 10.61 -5.81 -4.59
CA LYS A 161 10.30 -7.18 -4.16
C LYS A 161 9.39 -7.89 -5.16
N GLU A 162 8.40 -7.20 -5.70
CA GLU A 162 7.51 -7.75 -6.72
C GLU A 162 8.26 -8.08 -8.02
N ILE A 163 9.08 -7.16 -8.54
CA ILE A 163 9.94 -7.44 -9.71
C ILE A 163 10.86 -8.63 -9.42
N HIS A 164 11.52 -8.69 -8.26
CA HIS A 164 12.39 -9.81 -7.90
C HIS A 164 11.62 -11.15 -7.81
N LYS A 165 10.36 -11.14 -7.38
CA LYS A 165 9.45 -12.30 -7.39
C LYS A 165 9.04 -12.69 -8.82
N ASN A 166 8.77 -11.71 -9.68
CA ASN A 166 8.44 -11.91 -11.09
C ASN A 166 9.65 -12.48 -11.86
N CYS A 167 10.86 -12.02 -11.57
CA CYS A 167 12.10 -12.59 -12.12
C CYS A 167 12.24 -14.08 -11.81
N LYS A 168 11.87 -14.51 -10.59
CA LYS A 168 11.87 -15.93 -10.19
C LYS A 168 10.89 -16.78 -11.03
N MET A 169 9.82 -16.19 -11.56
CA MET A 169 8.96 -16.84 -12.55
C MET A 169 9.60 -16.83 -13.95
N LEU A 170 10.27 -15.75 -14.34
CA LEU A 170 11.00 -15.66 -15.61
C LEU A 170 12.11 -16.71 -15.74
N LEU A 171 12.79 -17.07 -14.64
CA LEU A 171 13.80 -18.15 -14.58
C LEU A 171 13.27 -19.54 -14.95
N ARG A 172 11.95 -19.76 -14.89
CA ARG A 172 11.29 -21.00 -15.35
C ARG A 172 11.02 -21.03 -16.87
N THR A 173 11.27 -19.93 -17.56
CA THR A 173 11.08 -19.79 -19.02
C THR A 173 12.40 -19.86 -19.78
N HIS A 174 12.38 -19.75 -21.10
CA HIS A 174 13.58 -19.75 -21.94
C HIS A 174 14.49 -18.53 -21.75
N HIS A 175 14.04 -17.44 -21.10
CA HIS A 175 14.79 -16.19 -20.95
C HIS A 175 15.54 -16.09 -19.61
N GLN A 176 16.16 -17.19 -19.18
CA GLN A 176 16.81 -17.31 -17.87
C GLN A 176 17.89 -16.24 -17.63
N ARG A 177 18.72 -15.95 -18.63
CA ARG A 177 19.81 -14.96 -18.51
C ARG A 177 19.30 -13.55 -18.16
N ALA A 178 18.28 -13.06 -18.87
CA ALA A 178 17.68 -11.77 -18.58
C ALA A 178 17.00 -11.75 -17.20
N GLY A 179 16.42 -12.88 -16.78
CA GLY A 179 15.85 -13.05 -15.44
C GLY A 179 16.90 -13.01 -14.32
N LEU A 180 18.12 -13.52 -14.55
CA LEU A 180 19.25 -13.41 -13.62
C LEU A 180 19.81 -11.99 -13.58
N GLU A 181 20.13 -11.41 -14.74
CA GLU A 181 20.69 -10.05 -14.84
C GLU A 181 19.77 -9.01 -14.17
N LEU A 182 18.45 -9.13 -14.36
CA LEU A 182 17.48 -8.27 -13.68
C LEU A 182 17.36 -8.57 -12.18
N MET A 183 17.42 -9.84 -11.76
CA MET A 183 17.37 -10.21 -10.35
C MET A 183 18.57 -9.65 -9.57
N ASP A 184 19.77 -9.70 -10.16
CA ASP A 184 20.99 -9.12 -9.57
C ASP A 184 20.86 -7.59 -9.41
N VAL A 185 20.36 -6.89 -10.43
CA VAL A 185 20.12 -5.43 -10.35
C VAL A 185 19.08 -5.10 -9.28
N MET A 186 17.95 -5.84 -9.22
CA MET A 186 16.95 -5.65 -8.15
C MET A 186 17.50 -5.96 -6.76
N ALA A 187 18.36 -6.97 -6.62
CA ALA A 187 19.03 -7.29 -5.36
C ALA A 187 19.94 -6.15 -4.89
N MET A 188 20.72 -5.53 -5.79
CA MET A 188 21.54 -4.36 -5.46
C MET A 188 20.69 -3.15 -5.02
N HIS A 189 19.54 -2.92 -5.67
CA HIS A 189 18.59 -1.87 -5.25
C HIS A 189 17.99 -2.18 -3.88
N GLN A 190 17.60 -3.42 -3.59
CA GLN A 190 17.12 -3.83 -2.27
C GLN A 190 18.18 -3.63 -1.19
N GLU A 191 19.41 -4.09 -1.42
CA GLU A 191 20.51 -3.98 -0.44
C GLU A 191 20.79 -2.51 -0.09
N THR A 192 20.93 -1.66 -1.11
CA THR A 192 21.09 -0.20 -0.93
C THR A 192 19.94 0.40 -0.12
N ALA A 193 18.70 0.01 -0.43
CA ALA A 193 17.51 0.51 0.26
C ALA A 193 17.43 0.02 1.71
N TYR A 194 17.74 -1.25 1.99
CA TYR A 194 17.72 -1.82 3.35
C TYR A 194 18.84 -1.25 4.23
N GLU A 195 20.06 -1.05 3.72
CA GLU A 195 21.11 -0.34 4.45
C GLU A 195 20.67 1.08 4.82
N ARG A 196 20.04 1.79 3.87
CA ARG A 196 19.59 3.16 4.05
C ARG A 196 18.45 3.25 5.06
N LEU A 197 17.50 2.32 4.98
CA LEU A 197 16.42 2.17 5.96
C LEU A 197 16.98 1.88 7.36
N CYS A 198 17.97 0.99 7.47
CA CYS A 198 18.68 0.70 8.72
C CYS A 198 19.33 1.96 9.31
N ARG A 199 20.09 2.72 8.50
CA ARG A 199 20.73 3.99 8.94
C ARG A 199 19.70 5.05 9.36
N TRP A 200 18.58 5.15 8.65
CA TRP A 200 17.49 6.07 8.99
C TRP A 200 16.79 5.67 10.30
N VAL A 201 16.40 4.41 10.46
CA VAL A 201 15.85 3.88 11.72
C VAL A 201 16.82 4.14 12.88
N GLN A 202 18.12 3.92 12.71
CA GLN A 202 19.12 4.26 13.74
C GLN A 202 19.26 5.75 14.04
N ALA A 203 18.95 6.65 13.10
CA ALA A 203 18.93 8.09 13.35
C ALA A 203 17.69 8.46 14.19
N GLU A 204 16.50 8.04 13.76
CA GLU A 204 15.25 8.25 14.49
C GLU A 204 15.30 7.64 15.90
N CYS A 205 15.80 6.40 16.03
CA CYS A 205 15.95 5.73 17.31
C CYS A 205 16.94 6.41 18.27
N ARG A 206 17.94 7.14 17.75
CA ARG A 206 18.81 7.99 18.59
C ARG A 206 18.05 9.23 19.09
N THR A 207 17.24 9.86 18.25
CA THR A 207 16.32 10.94 18.67
C THR A 207 15.33 10.48 19.75
N LEU A 208 14.80 9.25 19.64
CA LEU A 208 14.00 8.61 20.69
C LEU A 208 14.81 8.29 21.96
N GLY A 209 16.12 8.13 21.88
CA GLY A 209 17.01 7.95 23.04
C GLY A 209 17.25 9.24 23.83
N ASP A 210 17.25 10.39 23.16
CA ASP A 210 17.45 11.69 23.80
C ASP A 210 16.16 12.27 24.41
N SER A 211 14.98 11.75 24.05
CA SER A 211 13.69 12.15 24.63
C SER A 211 13.28 11.31 25.84
N ASP A 212 12.88 11.98 26.93
CA ASP A 212 12.26 11.37 28.11
C ASP A 212 10.84 10.84 27.84
N THR A 213 10.16 11.38 26.83
CA THR A 213 8.83 10.97 26.34
C THR A 213 8.92 10.70 24.83
N PRO A 214 9.39 9.52 24.42
CA PRO A 214 9.54 9.16 23.00
C PRO A 214 8.18 8.86 22.36
N GLU A 215 7.82 9.62 21.32
CA GLU A 215 6.68 9.31 20.45
C GLU A 215 7.18 8.51 19.23
N VAL A 216 6.59 7.35 18.96
CA VAL A 216 6.94 6.52 17.80
C VAL A 216 6.18 7.02 16.57
N SER A 217 6.90 7.50 15.55
CA SER A 217 6.26 7.89 14.29
C SER A 217 5.74 6.65 13.52
N PRO A 218 4.62 6.75 12.79
CA PRO A 218 4.10 5.62 12.01
C PRO A 218 5.07 5.16 10.92
N PHE A 219 5.89 6.08 10.39
CA PHE A 219 6.98 5.76 9.45
C PHE A 219 8.08 4.92 10.10
N LEU A 220 8.45 5.22 11.36
CA LEU A 220 9.43 4.44 12.11
C LEU A 220 8.93 3.02 12.40
N GLN A 221 7.65 2.88 12.79
CA GLN A 221 7.02 1.57 12.98
C GLN A 221 6.96 0.77 11.67
N LYS A 222 6.58 1.41 10.55
CA LYS A 222 6.56 0.81 9.20
C LYS A 222 7.96 0.40 8.73
N ALA A 223 8.99 1.19 9.04
CA ALA A 223 10.38 0.89 8.75
C ALA A 223 10.90 -0.32 9.56
N ALA A 224 10.67 -0.33 10.88
CA ALA A 224 11.05 -1.44 11.75
C ALA A 224 10.35 -2.76 11.33
N GLY A 225 9.05 -2.70 11.02
CA GLY A 225 8.30 -3.82 10.48
C GLY A 225 8.84 -4.31 9.13
N THR A 226 9.28 -3.41 8.26
CA THR A 226 9.90 -3.77 6.97
C THR A 226 11.29 -4.42 7.15
N LEU A 227 12.07 -3.96 8.14
CA LEU A 227 13.37 -4.53 8.47
C LEU A 227 13.30 -5.96 9.03
N ARG A 228 12.16 -6.39 9.62
CA ARG A 228 11.97 -7.79 10.07
C ARG A 228 12.23 -8.82 8.96
N GLY A 229 12.02 -8.48 7.69
CA GLY A 229 12.38 -9.34 6.55
C GLY A 229 13.89 -9.54 6.31
N ARG A 230 14.76 -8.87 7.09
CA ARG A 230 16.22 -8.99 7.09
C ARG A 230 16.71 -9.04 8.56
N PRO A 231 16.62 -10.22 9.24
CA PRO A 231 16.80 -10.31 10.69
C PRO A 231 18.15 -9.78 11.21
N VAL A 232 19.23 -9.89 10.43
CA VAL A 232 20.56 -9.37 10.79
C VAL A 232 20.56 -7.84 10.92
N LEU A 233 19.92 -7.12 9.98
CA LEU A 233 19.82 -5.66 10.03
C LEU A 233 18.88 -5.22 11.15
N PHE A 234 17.77 -5.94 11.31
CA PHE A 234 16.81 -5.71 12.39
C PHE A 234 17.45 -5.85 13.78
N LYS A 235 18.26 -6.90 13.99
CA LYS A 235 19.05 -7.11 15.22
C LYS A 235 20.00 -5.93 15.49
N TYR A 236 20.72 -5.44 14.47
CA TYR A 236 21.60 -4.28 14.62
C TYR A 236 20.85 -2.98 14.97
N CYS A 237 19.67 -2.74 14.40
CA CYS A 237 18.80 -1.63 14.83
C CYS A 237 18.32 -1.79 16.28
N ALA A 238 17.88 -2.99 16.66
CA ALA A 238 17.34 -3.25 17.99
C ALA A 238 18.39 -3.18 19.10
N GLU A 239 19.62 -3.63 18.84
CA GLU A 239 20.74 -3.48 19.78
C GLU A 239 21.17 -2.02 19.97
N GLU A 240 21.14 -1.22 18.91
CA GLU A 240 21.38 0.23 18.99
C GLU A 240 20.28 0.92 19.81
N VAL A 241 19.00 0.60 19.57
CA VAL A 241 17.87 1.07 20.40
C VAL A 241 18.07 0.72 21.87
N ALA A 242 18.39 -0.54 22.17
CA ALA A 242 18.63 -1.00 23.54
C ALA A 242 19.79 -0.23 24.20
N SER A 243 20.87 0.01 23.46
CA SER A 243 22.02 0.81 23.92
C SER A 243 21.66 2.27 24.23
N GLN A 244 20.89 2.94 23.36
CA GLN A 244 20.48 4.32 23.57
C GLN A 244 19.48 4.44 24.74
N ARG A 245 18.46 3.56 24.79
CA ARG A 245 17.47 3.53 25.89
C ARG A 245 18.10 3.14 27.23
N HIS A 246 19.08 2.23 27.27
CA HIS A 246 19.87 1.94 28.48
C HIS A 246 20.53 3.21 29.04
N ASN A 247 21.23 3.96 28.19
CA ASN A 247 21.91 5.20 28.59
C ASN A 247 20.92 6.27 29.04
N ALA A 248 19.78 6.40 28.34
CA ALA A 248 18.71 7.32 28.70
C ALA A 248 18.08 6.96 30.06
N LEU A 249 17.69 5.70 30.26
CA LEU A 249 17.09 5.19 31.49
C LEU A 249 18.03 5.35 32.69
N PHE A 250 19.32 5.03 32.52
CA PHE A 250 20.34 5.26 33.54
C PHE A 250 20.41 6.74 33.97
N ARG A 251 20.50 7.66 32.99
CA ARG A 251 20.50 9.11 33.27
C ARG A 251 19.22 9.56 33.98
N ARG A 252 18.05 9.07 33.52
CA ARG A 252 16.73 9.36 34.12
C ARG A 252 16.64 8.87 35.56
N PHE A 253 17.15 7.67 35.87
CA PHE A 253 17.14 7.13 37.24
C PHE A 253 18.02 7.95 38.19
N ILE A 254 19.25 8.29 37.77
CA ILE A 254 20.15 9.14 38.57
C ILE A 254 19.58 10.55 38.76
N ALA A 255 18.94 11.12 37.73
CA ALA A 255 18.24 12.39 37.83
C ALA A 255 17.06 12.31 38.81
N ALA A 256 16.20 11.29 38.73
CA ALA A 256 15.08 11.10 39.64
C ALA A 256 15.52 10.86 41.10
N LEU A 257 16.67 10.22 41.33
CA LEU A 257 17.28 10.11 42.65
C LEU A 257 17.73 11.47 43.20
N THR A 258 18.52 12.21 42.43
CA THR A 258 19.35 13.35 42.93
C THR A 258 18.79 14.75 42.66
N ARG A 259 18.02 14.92 41.58
CA ARG A 259 17.48 16.22 41.12
C ARG A 259 15.95 16.28 41.06
N GLY A 260 15.29 15.13 40.91
CA GLY A 260 13.86 15.03 40.64
C GLY A 260 13.53 15.21 39.16
N GLY A 261 12.25 15.41 38.85
CA GLY A 261 11.77 15.66 37.50
C GLY A 261 12.04 17.08 36.99
N PRO A 262 11.64 17.41 35.74
CA PRO A 262 11.85 18.72 35.14
C PRO A 262 11.24 19.83 36.01
N GLY A 263 12.03 20.86 36.34
CA GLY A 263 11.65 21.91 37.27
C GLY A 263 11.70 21.52 38.76
N GLY A 264 12.28 20.37 39.12
CA GLY A 264 12.39 19.87 40.50
C GLY A 264 11.12 19.17 41.01
N MET A 265 10.18 18.85 40.10
CA MET A 265 8.94 18.14 40.39
C MET A 265 8.78 16.94 39.44
N PRO A 266 8.46 15.72 39.93
CA PRO A 266 8.44 15.32 41.34
C PRO A 266 9.81 15.53 42.01
N ARG A 267 9.80 15.74 43.33
CA ARG A 267 11.01 16.00 44.12
C ARG A 267 11.99 14.81 44.05
N PRO A 268 13.32 15.04 44.15
CA PRO A 268 14.30 13.96 44.16
C PRO A 268 14.03 12.94 45.26
N MET A 269 14.12 11.64 44.92
CA MET A 269 13.84 10.54 45.85
C MET A 269 14.77 10.58 47.07
N GLU A 270 16.01 11.05 46.93
CA GLU A 270 16.96 11.16 48.06
C GLU A 270 16.46 12.07 49.21
N ILE A 271 15.50 12.97 48.98
CA ILE A 271 14.87 13.76 50.05
C ILE A 271 14.15 12.85 51.06
N HIS A 272 13.63 11.70 50.62
CA HIS A 272 12.96 10.73 51.48
C HIS A 272 13.93 9.74 52.16
N SER A 273 15.24 9.89 52.02
CA SER A 273 16.26 9.01 52.66
C SER A 273 16.14 8.89 54.19
N HIS A 274 15.48 9.85 54.85
CA HIS A 274 15.15 9.82 56.27
C HIS A 274 14.02 8.84 56.64
N ASP A 275 13.20 8.42 55.66
CA ASP A 275 12.20 7.36 55.76
C ASP A 275 12.62 6.21 54.81
N PRO A 276 13.39 5.22 55.30
CA PRO A 276 14.01 4.25 54.42
C PRO A 276 13.01 3.30 53.76
N ARG A 277 11.83 3.08 54.36
CA ARG A 277 10.74 2.30 53.74
C ARG A 277 10.21 3.06 52.53
N ARG A 278 9.91 4.35 52.68
CA ARG A 278 9.43 5.18 51.58
C ARG A 278 10.48 5.33 50.49
N PHE A 279 11.74 5.57 50.84
CA PHE A 279 12.81 5.73 49.85
C PHE A 279 13.01 4.48 48.97
N VAL A 280 12.99 3.27 49.55
CA VAL A 280 13.03 2.02 48.77
C VAL A 280 11.75 1.82 47.96
N GLY A 281 10.59 2.18 48.51
CA GLY A 281 9.30 2.14 47.80
C GLY A 281 9.24 3.06 46.58
N ASP A 282 9.71 4.30 46.72
CA ASP A 282 9.76 5.29 45.63
C ASP A 282 10.69 4.80 44.49
N MET A 283 11.85 4.22 44.82
CA MET A 283 12.76 3.62 43.83
C MET A 283 12.12 2.44 43.09
N LEU A 284 11.44 1.54 43.79
CA LEU A 284 10.75 0.39 43.19
C LEU A 284 9.55 0.80 42.34
N ALA A 285 8.77 1.78 42.80
CA ALA A 285 7.67 2.37 42.04
C ALA A 285 8.16 3.02 40.74
N TRP A 286 9.26 3.77 40.82
CA TRP A 286 9.90 4.37 39.64
C TRP A 286 10.38 3.31 38.65
N LEU A 287 11.04 2.24 39.12
CA LEU A 287 11.50 1.14 38.27
C LEU A 287 10.33 0.42 37.58
N HIS A 288 9.24 0.17 38.31
CA HIS A 288 8.03 -0.43 37.75
C HIS A 288 7.34 0.47 36.70
N GLN A 289 7.20 1.76 36.97
CA GLN A 289 6.62 2.72 36.01
C GLN A 289 7.51 2.85 34.76
N ALA A 290 8.83 2.95 34.94
CA ALA A 290 9.77 3.00 33.83
C ALA A 290 9.67 1.73 32.98
N LEU A 291 9.57 0.56 33.61
CA LEU A 291 9.46 -0.73 32.91
C LEU A 291 8.20 -0.81 32.06
N ALA A 292 7.05 -0.39 32.59
CA ALA A 292 5.82 -0.29 31.81
C ALA A 292 6.00 0.62 30.58
N SER A 293 6.64 1.78 30.75
CA SER A 293 6.87 2.73 29.65
C SER A 293 7.86 2.24 28.58
N GLU A 294 8.93 1.53 28.95
CA GLU A 294 9.85 0.95 27.97
C GLU A 294 9.20 -0.27 27.26
N HIS A 295 8.40 -1.07 27.97
CA HIS A 295 7.66 -2.18 27.37
C HIS A 295 6.64 -1.69 26.33
N GLU A 296 5.88 -0.65 26.65
CA GLU A 296 4.97 0.01 25.70
C GLU A 296 5.74 0.59 24.50
N LEU A 297 6.89 1.25 24.74
CA LEU A 297 7.74 1.79 23.67
C LEU A 297 8.27 0.70 22.72
N MET A 298 8.77 -0.42 23.25
CA MET A 298 9.22 -1.54 22.41
C MET A 298 8.06 -2.16 21.62
N GLY A 299 6.89 -2.29 22.25
CA GLY A 299 5.66 -2.73 21.59
C GLY A 299 5.18 -1.77 20.50
N ALA A 300 5.33 -0.46 20.68
CA ALA A 300 5.00 0.52 19.65
C ALA A 300 6.01 0.51 18.49
N LEU A 301 7.31 0.52 18.80
CA LEU A 301 8.40 0.62 17.82
C LEU A 301 8.49 -0.62 16.92
N PHE A 302 8.46 -1.81 17.52
CA PHE A 302 8.66 -3.06 16.80
C PHE A 302 7.34 -3.78 16.49
N GLY A 303 6.24 -3.36 17.11
CA GLY A 303 4.96 -4.07 17.07
C GLY A 303 4.92 -5.15 18.14
N ALA A 304 4.04 -4.96 19.13
CA ALA A 304 3.67 -5.96 20.13
C ALA A 304 3.37 -7.29 19.44
N ASP A 305 3.90 -8.38 20.02
CA ASP A 305 3.91 -9.75 19.46
C ASP A 305 2.78 -9.97 18.46
N ALA A 306 3.12 -9.83 17.17
CA ALA A 306 2.17 -10.02 16.11
C ALA A 306 1.65 -11.45 16.27
N THR A 307 0.36 -11.59 16.57
CA THR A 307 -0.34 -12.85 16.82
C THR A 307 0.24 -13.94 15.91
N PRO A 308 0.79 -15.04 16.46
CA PRO A 308 1.67 -15.92 15.70
C PRO A 308 0.96 -16.34 14.42
N ALA A 309 1.47 -15.83 13.29
CA ALA A 309 0.92 -16.13 11.99
C ALA A 309 0.90 -17.66 11.84
N PRO A 310 -0.20 -18.26 11.36
CA PRO A 310 -0.39 -19.70 11.43
C PRO A 310 0.80 -20.42 10.80
N ALA A 311 1.45 -21.27 11.60
CA ALA A 311 2.76 -21.86 11.31
C ALA A 311 2.75 -22.69 10.02
N SER A 312 3.06 -22.04 8.89
CA SER A 312 3.10 -22.67 7.58
C SER A 312 3.97 -21.90 6.57
N ALA A 313 5.19 -21.53 6.95
CA ALA A 313 6.24 -21.22 5.98
C ALA A 313 7.65 -21.46 6.56
N LEU A 314 8.23 -22.61 6.18
CA LEU A 314 9.66 -22.93 6.20
C LEU A 314 10.33 -23.14 7.56
N GLN A 315 11.07 -24.26 7.64
CA GLN A 315 11.93 -24.61 8.76
C GLN A 315 13.20 -23.76 8.72
N GLY A 316 13.26 -22.79 9.62
CA GLY A 316 14.48 -22.16 10.09
C GLY A 316 14.33 -21.91 11.58
N GLU A 317 15.42 -22.05 12.33
CA GLU A 317 15.49 -21.51 13.70
C GLU A 317 15.58 -19.98 13.58
N GLU A 318 14.45 -19.32 13.27
CA GLU A 318 14.36 -17.88 13.39
C GLU A 318 14.47 -17.56 14.89
N GLU A 319 15.57 -16.89 15.29
CA GLU A 319 15.68 -16.26 16.60
C GLU A 319 14.47 -15.32 16.76
N VAL A 320 13.43 -15.80 17.45
CA VAL A 320 12.26 -14.99 17.76
C VAL A 320 12.74 -13.84 18.62
N TRP A 321 12.77 -12.66 18.00
CA TRP A 321 13.16 -11.43 18.64
C TRP A 321 12.19 -11.17 19.80
N ASP A 322 12.71 -11.23 21.03
CA ASP A 322 11.92 -11.15 22.25
C ASP A 322 12.14 -9.79 22.93
N ILE A 323 11.04 -9.05 23.11
CA ILE A 323 10.98 -7.76 23.82
C ILE A 323 11.65 -7.87 25.21
N ALA A 324 11.49 -9.00 25.90
CA ALA A 324 12.08 -9.21 27.23
C ALA A 324 13.62 -9.12 27.23
N THR A 325 14.29 -9.59 26.17
CA THR A 325 15.77 -9.55 26.07
C THR A 325 16.30 -8.11 25.94
N ILE A 326 15.53 -7.24 25.28
CA ILE A 326 15.87 -5.82 25.12
C ILE A 326 15.56 -5.04 26.38
N LEU A 327 14.43 -5.32 27.03
CA LEU A 327 14.11 -4.74 28.34
C LEU A 327 15.18 -5.10 29.37
N ASP A 328 15.69 -6.33 29.38
CA ASP A 328 16.78 -6.72 30.28
C ASP A 328 18.05 -5.87 30.04
N ARG A 329 18.51 -5.77 28.78
CA ARG A 329 19.66 -4.94 28.40
C ARG A 329 19.46 -3.45 28.70
N ILE A 330 18.23 -2.94 28.60
CA ILE A 330 17.88 -1.55 28.96
C ILE A 330 17.98 -1.35 30.48
N PHE A 331 17.49 -2.29 31.30
CA PHE A 331 17.45 -2.17 32.76
C PHE A 331 18.75 -2.57 33.49
N GLU A 332 19.68 -3.25 32.82
CA GLU A 332 20.99 -3.61 33.38
C GLU A 332 21.71 -2.40 34.04
N GLY A 333 21.66 -1.22 33.40
CA GLY A 333 22.34 -0.02 33.89
C GLY A 333 21.83 0.51 35.24
N VAL A 334 20.54 0.37 35.52
CA VAL A 334 19.93 0.87 36.78
C VAL A 334 20.07 -0.11 37.96
N CYS A 335 20.42 -1.37 37.68
CA CYS A 335 20.57 -2.42 38.69
C CYS A 335 21.59 -2.07 39.76
N ARG A 336 22.83 -1.70 39.37
CA ARG A 336 23.90 -1.39 40.32
C ARG A 336 23.61 -0.15 41.18
N PRO A 337 23.18 1.01 40.64
CA PRO A 337 22.79 2.15 41.46
C PRO A 337 21.66 1.83 42.45
N PHE A 338 20.62 1.09 42.02
CA PHE A 338 19.52 0.68 42.89
C PHE A 338 20.02 -0.19 44.06
N LYS A 339 20.79 -1.24 43.75
CA LYS A 339 21.36 -2.16 44.74
C LYS A 339 22.18 -1.44 45.80
N VAL A 340 23.08 -0.54 45.40
CA VAL A 340 23.92 0.25 46.32
C VAL A 340 23.08 1.10 47.27
N ARG A 341 21.94 1.66 46.83
CA ARG A 341 21.05 2.44 47.70
C ARG A 341 20.26 1.57 48.69
N VAL A 342 19.81 0.38 48.27
CA VAL A 342 19.17 -0.58 49.19
C VAL A 342 20.18 -1.13 50.20
N GLU A 343 21.40 -1.45 49.77
CA GLU A 343 22.52 -1.83 50.64
C GLU A 343 22.83 -0.72 51.67
N GLN A 344 22.91 0.54 51.25
CA GLN A 344 23.06 1.68 52.15
C GLN A 344 21.92 1.77 53.17
N VAL A 345 20.65 1.66 52.74
CA VAL A 345 19.49 1.66 53.63
C VAL A 345 19.53 0.55 54.69
N LEU A 346 20.01 -0.64 54.33
CA LEU A 346 20.06 -1.79 55.23
C LEU A 346 21.29 -1.80 56.16
N THR A 347 22.38 -1.12 55.77
CA THR A 347 23.66 -1.15 56.50
C THR A 347 24.01 0.15 57.23
N THR A 348 23.56 1.31 56.74
CA THR A 348 23.85 2.62 57.32
C THR A 348 22.68 3.11 58.16
N VAL A 349 22.87 3.11 59.48
CA VAL A 349 21.87 3.56 60.46
C VAL A 349 22.45 4.75 61.23
N PRO A 350 21.69 5.83 61.43
CA PRO A 350 22.12 6.95 62.27
C PRO A 350 22.54 6.48 63.66
N GLY A 351 23.77 6.83 64.08
CA GLY A 351 24.31 6.47 65.40
C GLY A 351 25.00 5.11 65.51
N GLY A 352 25.22 4.38 64.40
CA GLY A 352 26.00 3.14 64.40
C GLY A 352 25.32 1.94 65.07
N LEU A 353 24.01 2.04 65.29
CA LEU A 353 23.16 0.98 65.82
C LEU A 353 22.75 -0.01 64.72
N ALA A 354 22.33 -1.21 65.10
CA ALA A 354 21.74 -2.15 64.16
C ALA A 354 20.37 -1.62 63.66
N PRO A 355 19.95 -1.91 62.41
CA PRO A 355 18.69 -1.42 61.88
C PRO A 355 17.50 -1.99 62.65
N SER A 356 16.39 -1.26 62.67
CA SER A 356 15.17 -1.70 63.37
C SER A 356 14.65 -3.00 62.74
N LEU A 357 14.33 -3.98 63.58
CA LEU A 357 13.80 -5.29 63.18
C LEU A 357 12.54 -5.17 62.31
N LEU A 358 11.68 -4.20 62.64
CA LEU A 358 10.47 -3.91 61.88
C LEU A 358 10.76 -3.29 60.50
N LEU A 359 11.82 -2.46 60.41
CA LEU A 359 12.20 -1.80 59.16
C LEU A 359 12.75 -2.82 58.16
N THR A 360 13.64 -3.72 58.59
CA THR A 360 14.21 -4.76 57.71
C THR A 360 13.14 -5.74 57.23
N PHE A 361 12.17 -6.11 58.09
CA PHE A 361 11.01 -6.92 57.70
C PHE A 361 10.08 -6.23 56.70
N ARG A 362 9.79 -4.94 56.91
CA ARG A 362 8.97 -4.15 55.97
C ARG A 362 9.66 -3.98 54.62
N ILE A 363 10.98 -3.79 54.60
CA ILE A 363 11.76 -3.68 53.36
C ILE A 363 11.84 -5.02 52.63
N SER A 364 12.05 -6.16 53.29
CA SER A 364 12.05 -7.47 52.62
C SER A 364 10.68 -7.79 52.02
N THR A 365 9.60 -7.53 52.75
CA THR A 365 8.22 -7.74 52.27
C THR A 365 7.89 -6.84 51.08
N LEU A 366 8.30 -5.57 51.12
CA LEU A 366 8.18 -4.62 50.01
C LEU A 366 8.96 -5.07 48.76
N LEU A 367 10.19 -5.57 48.94
CA LEU A 367 11.00 -6.10 47.84
C LEU A 367 10.38 -7.38 47.24
N LYS A 368 9.80 -8.26 48.05
CA LYS A 368 9.04 -9.44 47.57
C LYS A 368 7.83 -9.04 46.73
N PHE A 369 7.03 -8.08 47.20
CA PHE A 369 5.86 -7.57 46.46
C PHE A 369 6.27 -7.02 45.08
N TYR A 370 7.28 -6.16 45.03
CA TYR A 370 7.74 -5.60 43.75
C TYR A 370 8.46 -6.63 42.88
N MET A 371 9.14 -7.63 43.44
CA MET A 371 9.70 -8.74 42.66
C MET A 371 8.59 -9.48 41.89
N ALA A 372 7.48 -9.81 42.54
CA ALA A 372 6.33 -10.45 41.89
C ALA A 372 5.68 -9.54 40.84
N THR A 373 5.51 -8.25 41.15
CA THR A 373 4.97 -7.26 40.21
C THR A 373 5.85 -7.13 38.95
N LEU A 374 7.17 -6.98 39.11
CA LEU A 374 8.12 -6.87 37.99
C LEU A 374 8.18 -8.17 37.15
N GLN A 375 8.05 -9.33 37.79
CA GLN A 375 8.04 -10.65 37.13
C GLN A 375 6.79 -10.88 36.26
N SER A 376 5.73 -10.07 36.42
CA SER A 376 4.58 -10.09 35.51
C SER A 376 4.87 -9.47 34.13
N VAL A 377 5.88 -8.59 34.05
CA VAL A 377 6.25 -7.85 32.83
C VAL A 377 7.55 -8.40 32.21
N ILE A 378 8.58 -8.67 33.02
CA ILE A 378 9.81 -9.32 32.57
C ILE A 378 9.79 -10.80 32.96
N LYS A 379 10.10 -11.68 32.00
CA LYS A 379 10.20 -13.13 32.21
C LYS A 379 11.67 -13.56 32.26
N GLY A 380 11.94 -14.73 32.86
CA GLY A 380 13.27 -15.33 32.89
C GLY A 380 14.22 -14.77 33.96
N GLU A 381 15.53 -14.93 33.74
CA GLU A 381 16.60 -14.54 34.67
C GLU A 381 17.14 -13.12 34.42
N ALA A 382 16.26 -12.16 34.17
CA ALA A 382 16.64 -10.78 33.92
C ALA A 382 17.45 -10.16 35.09
N ALA A 383 18.45 -9.35 34.75
CA ALA A 383 19.36 -8.67 35.67
C ALA A 383 18.62 -7.83 36.73
N LEU A 384 17.51 -7.18 36.34
CA LEU A 384 16.67 -6.42 37.28
C LEU A 384 16.02 -7.33 38.34
N LEU A 385 15.42 -8.45 37.92
CA LEU A 385 14.77 -9.40 38.83
C LEU A 385 15.80 -10.06 39.75
N GLN A 386 16.96 -10.44 39.22
CA GLN A 386 18.07 -10.97 40.03
C GLN A 386 18.57 -9.93 41.04
N THR A 387 18.68 -8.65 40.64
CA THR A 387 19.10 -7.57 41.55
C THR A 387 18.09 -7.35 42.68
N VAL A 388 16.79 -7.32 42.39
CA VAL A 388 15.74 -7.21 43.42
C VAL A 388 15.74 -8.43 44.35
N ARG A 389 15.94 -9.64 43.80
CA ARG A 389 16.07 -10.89 44.56
C ARG A 389 17.28 -10.86 45.52
N GLU A 390 18.43 -10.36 45.07
CA GLU A 390 19.62 -10.18 45.91
C GLU A 390 19.40 -9.14 47.03
N CYS A 391 18.72 -8.04 46.71
CA CYS A 391 18.34 -7.02 47.68
C CYS A 391 17.38 -7.58 48.75
N ASN A 392 16.38 -8.37 48.33
CA ASN A 392 15.46 -9.06 49.25
C ASN A 392 16.23 -10.03 50.16
N GLY A 393 17.06 -10.90 49.58
CA GLY A 393 17.87 -11.84 50.35
C GLY A 393 18.87 -11.15 51.29
N LEU A 394 19.33 -9.93 50.99
CA LEU A 394 20.07 -9.10 51.95
C LEU A 394 19.17 -8.61 53.09
N ALA A 395 18.00 -8.05 52.78
CA ALA A 395 17.05 -7.57 53.79
C ALA A 395 16.61 -8.68 54.76
N GLU A 396 16.36 -9.89 54.26
CA GLU A 396 16.05 -11.08 55.06
C GLU A 396 17.23 -11.50 55.97
N ARG A 397 18.46 -11.57 55.42
CA ARG A 397 19.65 -11.88 56.23
C ARG A 397 19.85 -10.85 57.35
N THR A 398 19.78 -9.55 57.02
CA THR A 398 19.90 -8.48 58.02
C THR A 398 18.78 -8.54 59.07
N PHE A 399 17.55 -8.91 58.69
CA PHE A 399 16.46 -9.15 59.64
C PHE A 399 16.79 -10.28 60.63
N TYR A 400 17.23 -11.45 60.14
CA TYR A 400 17.59 -12.58 61.00
C TYR A 400 18.85 -12.31 61.84
N ASP A 401 19.84 -11.57 61.33
CA ASP A 401 21.03 -11.16 62.08
C ASP A 401 20.68 -10.20 63.23
N VAL A 402 19.78 -9.24 63.01
CA VAL A 402 19.25 -8.34 64.06
C VAL A 402 18.49 -9.14 65.12
N LEU A 403 17.63 -10.07 64.69
CA LEU A 403 16.84 -10.93 65.58
C LEU A 403 17.74 -11.82 66.44
N LYS A 404 18.71 -12.51 65.82
CA LYS A 404 19.70 -13.33 66.51
C LYS A 404 20.57 -12.52 67.45
N SER A 405 21.03 -11.33 67.05
CA SER A 405 21.82 -10.44 67.92
C SER A 405 21.03 -9.98 69.16
N LYS A 406 19.72 -9.73 69.04
CA LYS A 406 18.84 -9.46 70.19
C LYS A 406 18.70 -10.69 71.09
N GLY A 407 18.42 -11.87 70.52
CA GLY A 407 18.28 -13.12 71.25
C GLY A 407 19.55 -13.50 72.02
N ASP A 408 20.72 -13.46 71.37
CA ASP A 408 22.02 -13.73 71.99
C ASP A 408 22.30 -12.78 73.16
N LYS A 409 21.96 -11.49 73.05
CA LYS A 409 22.12 -10.52 74.15
C LYS A 409 21.22 -10.84 75.34
N LEU A 410 19.95 -11.20 75.08
CA LEU A 410 18.99 -11.60 76.12
C LEU A 410 19.45 -12.85 76.88
N VAL A 411 19.97 -13.85 76.16
CA VAL A 411 20.43 -15.12 76.75
C VAL A 411 21.79 -14.98 77.47
N ARG A 412 22.65 -14.04 77.05
CA ARG A 412 23.94 -13.73 77.71
C ARG A 412 23.80 -12.87 78.95
N HIS A 413 22.80 -11.99 79.00
CA HIS A 413 22.54 -11.09 80.12
C HIS A 413 21.09 -11.23 80.60
N PRO A 414 20.73 -12.40 81.19
CA PRO A 414 19.40 -12.61 81.74
C PRO A 414 19.14 -11.59 82.87
N PRO A 415 18.00 -10.88 82.86
CA PRO A 415 17.64 -9.97 83.93
C PRO A 415 17.39 -10.74 85.23
N ALA A 416 17.79 -10.16 86.36
CA ALA A 416 17.41 -10.70 87.66
C ALA A 416 15.88 -10.68 87.82
N PRO A 417 15.25 -11.79 88.24
CA PRO A 417 13.79 -11.84 88.42
C PRO A 417 13.32 -10.92 89.55
N SER A 418 12.10 -10.40 89.41
CA SER A 418 11.50 -9.53 90.42
C SER A 418 11.05 -10.32 91.65
N LYS A 419 11.00 -9.66 92.81
CA LYS A 419 10.50 -10.26 94.06
C LYS A 419 9.03 -10.69 93.99
N GLU A 420 8.27 -10.09 93.07
CA GLU A 420 6.85 -10.36 92.79
C GLU A 420 6.65 -11.45 91.71
N LEU A 421 7.73 -12.06 91.20
CA LEU A 421 7.71 -13.06 90.11
C LEU A 421 6.99 -12.59 88.83
N THR A 422 6.96 -11.27 88.58
CA THR A 422 6.39 -10.68 87.36
C THR A 422 7.23 -11.01 86.12
N PRO A 423 6.61 -11.14 84.93
CA PRO A 423 7.35 -11.44 83.70
C PRO A 423 8.39 -10.34 83.40
N PRO A 424 9.62 -10.70 82.97
CA PRO A 424 10.64 -9.72 82.62
C PRO A 424 10.15 -8.73 81.54
N ALA A 425 10.53 -7.45 81.67
CA ALA A 425 10.18 -6.41 80.70
C ALA A 425 10.64 -6.75 79.25
N ALA A 426 11.69 -7.57 79.13
CA ALA A 426 12.14 -8.15 77.85
C ALA A 426 11.05 -8.97 77.15
N CYS A 427 10.27 -9.78 77.89
CA CYS A 427 9.18 -10.58 77.33
C CYS A 427 8.07 -9.68 76.79
N ALA A 428 7.65 -8.67 77.56
CA ALA A 428 6.64 -7.71 77.11
C ALA A 428 7.11 -6.94 75.86
N SER A 429 8.37 -6.50 75.82
CA SER A 429 8.94 -5.79 74.66
C SER A 429 9.04 -6.67 73.42
N ALA A 430 9.42 -7.95 73.57
CA ALA A 430 9.54 -8.88 72.45
C ALA A 430 8.18 -9.32 71.91
N VAL A 431 7.18 -9.57 72.78
CA VAL A 431 5.79 -9.85 72.37
C VAL A 431 5.19 -8.65 71.66
N HIS A 432 5.46 -7.42 72.10
CA HIS A 432 5.01 -6.21 71.42
C HIS A 432 5.66 -6.06 70.02
N GLN A 433 6.96 -6.32 69.89
CA GLN A 433 7.64 -6.32 68.58
C GLN A 433 7.13 -7.44 67.65
N LEU A 434 6.75 -8.60 68.20
CA LEU A 434 6.14 -9.68 67.42
C LEU A 434 4.73 -9.31 66.94
N ALA A 435 3.91 -8.70 67.81
CA ALA A 435 2.60 -8.18 67.43
C ALA A 435 2.71 -7.13 66.31
N GLU A 436 3.65 -6.18 66.41
CA GLU A 436 3.88 -5.16 65.37
C GLU A 436 4.36 -5.74 64.02
N LEU A 437 5.05 -6.89 64.03
CA LEU A 437 5.41 -7.64 62.82
C LEU A 437 4.19 -8.34 62.20
N LEU A 438 3.35 -8.98 63.02
CA LEU A 438 2.15 -9.71 62.57
C LEU A 438 1.03 -8.78 62.11
N GLU A 439 0.90 -7.60 62.73
CA GLU A 439 -0.05 -6.54 62.34
C GLU A 439 0.41 -5.74 61.10
N SER A 440 1.60 -6.00 60.55
CA SER A 440 2.12 -5.25 59.40
C SER A 440 1.30 -5.57 58.14
N PRO A 441 0.61 -4.59 57.51
CA PRO A 441 -0.36 -4.87 56.45
C PRO A 441 0.26 -5.48 55.18
N ASP A 442 1.57 -5.28 54.99
CA ASP A 442 2.33 -5.78 53.85
C ASP A 442 2.35 -7.32 53.77
N VAL A 443 2.17 -8.01 54.90
CA VAL A 443 2.10 -9.47 55.01
C VAL A 443 0.94 -10.03 54.19
N SER A 444 -0.21 -9.35 54.20
CA SER A 444 -1.43 -9.78 53.52
C SER A 444 -1.41 -9.59 51.99
N MET A 445 -0.37 -8.95 51.45
CA MET A 445 -0.26 -8.63 50.01
C MET A 445 0.70 -9.57 49.25
N VAL A 446 1.37 -10.49 49.94
CA VAL A 446 2.55 -11.21 49.41
C VAL A 446 2.46 -12.74 49.52
N GLN A 447 1.53 -13.30 50.30
CA GLN A 447 1.53 -14.74 50.62
C GLN A 447 0.13 -15.37 50.52
N ASP A 448 0.02 -16.48 49.78
CA ASP A 448 -1.19 -17.32 49.71
C ASP A 448 -1.43 -18.12 51.01
N ASP A 449 -0.36 -18.47 51.73
CA ASP A 449 -0.41 -19.00 53.10
C ASP A 449 0.56 -18.21 54.00
N PRO A 450 0.07 -17.26 54.80
CA PRO A 450 0.92 -16.50 55.72
C PRO A 450 1.42 -17.38 56.89
N THR A 451 0.70 -18.44 57.27
CA THR A 451 0.94 -19.13 58.54
C THR A 451 2.26 -19.91 58.55
N ALA A 452 2.57 -20.61 57.45
CA ALA A 452 3.82 -21.36 57.29
C ALA A 452 5.07 -20.45 57.25
N SER A 453 4.93 -19.16 56.93
CA SER A 453 6.06 -18.24 56.83
C SER A 453 6.49 -17.62 58.16
N PHE A 454 5.64 -17.63 59.21
CA PHE A 454 5.97 -17.03 60.51
C PHE A 454 6.56 -18.00 61.52
N GLU A 455 6.40 -19.31 61.36
CA GLU A 455 7.00 -20.31 62.26
C GLU A 455 8.51 -20.07 62.55
N PRO A 456 9.40 -19.86 61.55
CA PRO A 456 10.81 -19.58 61.83
C PRO A 456 11.04 -18.25 62.56
N ILE A 457 10.17 -17.26 62.37
CA ILE A 457 10.24 -15.95 63.04
C ILE A 457 9.78 -16.08 64.50
N LEU A 458 8.68 -16.80 64.72
CA LEU A 458 8.13 -17.11 66.05
C LEU A 458 9.17 -17.85 66.90
N ASN A 459 9.75 -18.94 66.39
CA ASN A 459 10.76 -19.72 67.10
C ASN A 459 12.01 -18.86 67.41
N ALA A 460 12.51 -18.09 66.43
CA ALA A 460 13.65 -17.21 66.63
C ALA A 460 13.42 -16.04 67.61
N VAL A 461 12.16 -15.68 67.91
CA VAL A 461 11.80 -14.73 68.98
C VAL A 461 11.57 -15.44 70.32
N LEU A 462 10.86 -16.57 70.32
CA LEU A 462 10.40 -17.26 71.53
C LEU A 462 11.49 -18.11 72.20
N ASP A 463 12.31 -18.83 71.44
CA ASP A 463 13.34 -19.71 72.01
C ASP A 463 14.36 -18.93 72.87
N PRO A 464 14.89 -17.75 72.45
CA PRO A 464 15.76 -16.94 73.29
C PRO A 464 15.08 -16.39 74.54
N LEU A 465 13.76 -16.11 74.49
CA LEU A 465 13.00 -15.67 75.67
C LEU A 465 12.83 -16.81 76.67
N LEU A 466 12.48 -18.01 76.21
CA LEU A 466 12.38 -19.20 77.07
C LEU A 466 13.72 -19.55 77.72
N ALA A 467 14.81 -19.53 76.94
CA ALA A 467 16.16 -19.76 77.45
C ALA A 467 16.62 -18.67 78.44
N MET A 468 16.26 -17.41 78.19
CA MET A 468 16.50 -16.30 79.12
C MET A 468 15.73 -16.49 80.44
N CYS A 469 14.43 -16.81 80.38
CA CYS A 469 13.62 -17.05 81.56
C CYS A 469 14.11 -18.24 82.39
N ALA A 470 14.56 -19.32 81.75
CA ALA A 470 15.16 -20.47 82.43
C ALA A 470 16.42 -20.06 83.22
N ARG A 471 17.34 -19.33 82.59
CA ARG A 471 18.56 -18.82 83.25
C ARG A 471 18.26 -17.81 84.36
N SER A 472 17.31 -16.90 84.16
CA SER A 472 16.84 -16.00 85.22
C SER A 472 16.28 -16.77 86.43
N ALA A 473 15.64 -17.91 86.23
CA ALA A 473 15.12 -18.75 87.30
C ALA A 473 16.21 -19.59 88.00
N GLU A 474 17.31 -19.93 87.32
CA GLU A 474 18.48 -20.56 87.93
C GLU A 474 19.17 -19.60 88.92
N LEU A 475 19.25 -18.30 88.59
CA LEU A 475 19.78 -17.26 89.48
C LEU A 475 18.99 -17.06 90.79
N LEU A 476 17.74 -17.54 90.89
CA LEU A 476 16.97 -17.59 92.15
C LEU A 476 17.31 -18.78 93.05
N ARG A 477 18.06 -19.76 92.54
CA ARG A 477 18.48 -20.96 93.30
C ARG A 477 19.90 -20.84 93.85
N GLU A 478 20.68 -19.91 93.32
CA GLU A 478 22.09 -19.69 93.67
C GLU A 478 22.30 -18.50 94.63
N GLY A 479 21.25 -17.73 94.96
CA GLY A 479 21.26 -16.61 95.90
C GLY A 479 20.16 -16.70 96.95
#